data_AF-A0A498FZJ6-F1
#
_entry.id   AF-A0A498FZJ6-F1
#
_cell.length_a   1.000
_cell.length_b   1.000
_cell.length_c   1.000
_cell.angle_alpha   90.00
_cell.angle_beta   90.00
_cell.angle_gamma   90.00
#
_symmetry.space_group_name_H-M   'P 1'
#
loop_
_entity.id
_entity.type
_entity.pdbx_description
1 polymer ?
#
loop_
_entity_poly.entity_id
_entity_poly.type
_entity_poly.pdbx_seq_one_letter_code
_entity_poly.pdbx_strand_id
1 'polypeptide(L)'
;EIYRNLGVEAARETIIDETKNTLEEQGLDDVNVRHLMLVADIMTNNGEIESIGRHGISGNKDSVLARAAFEVTVNHLLDAAIHGEYDDLDGVIENVIAGKPISMGTGDVDLRMGSRVVSDD
;
A
#
# COMPACT_ATOMS: atom_id res chain seq x y z
N GLU A 1 -12.62 -11.89 -17.41
CA GLU A 1 -12.66 -12.51 -18.75
C GLU A 1 -11.48 -12.04 -19.60
N ILE A 2 -11.26 -10.74 -19.66
CA ILE A 2 -10.13 -10.10 -20.36
C ILE A 2 -8.77 -10.66 -19.90
N TYR A 3 -8.50 -10.71 -18.60
CA TYR A 3 -7.26 -11.31 -18.05
C TYR A 3 -6.93 -12.69 -18.64
N ARG A 4 -7.93 -13.58 -18.69
CA ARG A 4 -7.76 -14.97 -19.16
C ARG A 4 -7.45 -15.06 -20.65
N ASN A 5 -7.90 -14.09 -21.44
CA ASN A 5 -7.80 -14.13 -22.90
C ASN A 5 -6.68 -13.20 -23.45
N LEU A 6 -6.42 -12.08 -22.78
CA LEU A 6 -5.55 -10.99 -23.25
C LEU A 6 -4.39 -10.67 -22.29
N GLY A 7 -4.37 -11.28 -21.10
CA GLY A 7 -3.29 -11.11 -20.12
C GLY A 7 -3.50 -9.96 -19.12
N VAL A 8 -2.51 -9.81 -18.23
CA VAL A 8 -2.57 -8.89 -17.08
C VAL A 8 -2.59 -7.41 -17.48
N GLU A 9 -1.80 -7.01 -18.48
CA GLU A 9 -1.77 -5.61 -18.94
C GLU A 9 -3.09 -5.17 -19.58
N ALA A 10 -3.75 -6.06 -20.34
CA ALA A 10 -5.07 -5.78 -20.88
C ALA A 10 -6.11 -5.64 -19.76
N ALA A 11 -5.99 -6.44 -18.70
CA ALA A 11 -6.86 -6.32 -17.54
C ALA A 11 -6.61 -5.04 -16.75
N ARG A 12 -5.34 -4.66 -16.56
CA ARG A 12 -4.94 -3.40 -15.92
C ARG A 12 -5.55 -2.20 -16.63
N GLU A 13 -5.42 -2.13 -17.96
CA GLU A 13 -6.02 -1.05 -18.76
C GLU A 13 -7.54 -1.03 -18.62
N THR A 14 -8.17 -2.20 -18.67
CA THR A 14 -9.62 -2.30 -18.47
C THR A 14 -10.06 -1.79 -17.09
N ILE A 15 -9.31 -2.10 -16.03
CA ILE A 15 -9.63 -1.60 -14.67
C ILE A 15 -9.60 -0.07 -14.64
N ILE A 16 -8.63 0.55 -15.31
CA ILE A 16 -8.53 2.02 -15.40
C ILE A 16 -9.76 2.59 -16.11
N ASP A 17 -10.11 2.03 -17.27
CA ASP A 17 -11.24 2.50 -18.09
C ASP A 17 -12.59 2.33 -17.37
N GLU A 18 -12.86 1.15 -16.81
CA GLU A 18 -14.10 0.86 -16.09
C GLU A 18 -14.26 1.73 -14.83
N THR A 19 -13.17 1.92 -14.07
CA THR A 19 -13.20 2.76 -12.88
C THR A 19 -13.44 4.22 -13.26
N LYS A 20 -12.80 4.69 -14.33
CA LYS A 20 -13.00 6.05 -14.84
C LYS A 20 -14.44 6.26 -15.29
N ASN A 21 -14.98 5.37 -16.12
CA ASN A 21 -16.37 5.45 -16.60
C ASN A 21 -17.35 5.44 -15.42
N THR A 22 -17.15 4.56 -14.43
CA THR A 22 -17.98 4.50 -13.23
C THR A 22 -17.96 5.83 -12.46
N LEU A 23 -16.80 6.46 -12.29
CA LEU A 23 -16.67 7.75 -11.61
C LEU A 23 -17.33 8.88 -12.39
N GLU A 24 -17.15 8.92 -13.72
CA GLU A 24 -17.81 9.90 -14.60
C GLU A 24 -19.34 9.77 -14.53
N GLU A 25 -19.88 8.54 -14.50
CA GLU A 25 -21.32 8.28 -14.33
C GLU A 25 -21.87 8.78 -12.98
N GLN A 26 -21.03 8.84 -11.93
CA GLN A 26 -21.39 9.41 -10.63
C GLN A 26 -21.17 10.93 -10.55
N GLY A 27 -20.78 11.59 -11.64
CA GLY A 27 -20.49 13.03 -11.67
C GLY A 27 -19.16 13.40 -11.02
N LEU A 28 -18.20 12.46 -11.00
CA LEU A 28 -16.83 12.66 -10.50
C LEU A 28 -15.85 12.68 -11.70
N ASP A 29 -16.06 13.62 -12.62
CA ASP A 29 -15.31 13.77 -13.87
C ASP A 29 -13.92 14.43 -13.70
N ASP A 30 -13.62 14.98 -12.52
CA ASP A 30 -12.36 15.68 -12.22
C ASP A 30 -11.30 14.79 -11.52
N VAL A 31 -11.54 13.49 -11.39
CA VAL A 31 -10.58 12.55 -10.79
C VAL A 31 -9.36 12.39 -11.69
N ASN A 32 -8.18 12.71 -11.16
CA ASN A 32 -6.94 12.58 -11.90
C ASN A 32 -6.64 11.10 -12.21
N VAL A 33 -6.38 10.80 -13.50
CA VAL A 33 -6.07 9.45 -13.99
C VAL A 33 -4.94 8.75 -13.23
N ARG A 34 -3.97 9.50 -12.66
CA ARG A 34 -2.87 8.90 -11.89
C ARG A 34 -3.35 8.14 -10.65
N HIS A 35 -4.46 8.55 -10.03
CA HIS A 35 -5.04 7.80 -8.92
C HIS A 35 -5.62 6.47 -9.37
N LEU A 36 -6.27 6.45 -10.53
CA LEU A 36 -6.84 5.24 -11.12
C LEU A 36 -5.75 4.29 -11.58
N MET A 37 -4.70 4.83 -12.22
CA MET A 37 -3.51 4.07 -12.58
C MET A 37 -2.89 3.40 -11.36
N LEU A 38 -2.69 4.15 -10.26
CA LEU A 38 -2.11 3.60 -9.04
C LEU A 38 -2.95 2.45 -8.46
N VAL A 39 -4.27 2.59 -8.45
CA VAL A 39 -5.17 1.52 -7.99
C VAL A 39 -5.06 0.29 -8.89
N ALA A 40 -5.12 0.47 -10.21
CA ALA A 40 -4.99 -0.61 -11.16
C ALA A 40 -3.63 -1.31 -11.06
N ASP A 41 -2.54 -0.53 -10.96
CA ASP A 41 -1.17 -1.04 -10.79
C ASP A 41 -1.08 -1.91 -9.54
N ILE A 42 -1.59 -1.45 -8.39
CA ILE A 42 -1.61 -2.22 -7.14
C ILE A 42 -2.42 -3.51 -7.29
N MET A 43 -3.53 -3.48 -8.03
CA MET A 43 -4.36 -4.67 -8.28
C MET A 43 -3.70 -5.69 -9.21
N THR A 44 -2.71 -5.30 -10.01
CA THR A 44 -2.13 -6.17 -11.06
C THR A 44 -0.63 -6.41 -10.96
N ASN A 45 0.07 -5.80 -10.00
CA ASN A 45 1.54 -5.80 -9.91
C ASN A 45 2.16 -7.21 -9.81
N ASN A 46 1.46 -8.17 -9.21
CA ASN A 46 1.95 -9.53 -9.02
C ASN A 46 1.71 -10.46 -10.23
N GLY A 47 1.24 -9.91 -11.35
CA GLY A 47 0.93 -10.68 -12.57
C GLY A 47 -0.45 -11.37 -12.54
N GLU A 48 -1.17 -11.30 -11.43
CA GLU A 48 -2.56 -11.72 -11.27
C GLU A 48 -3.44 -10.52 -10.89
N ILE A 49 -4.76 -10.66 -10.97
CA ILE A 49 -5.69 -9.63 -10.46
C ILE A 49 -6.01 -9.91 -9.00
N GLU A 50 -5.60 -9.01 -8.12
CA GLU A 50 -5.90 -9.06 -6.69
C GLU A 50 -7.02 -8.09 -6.30
N SER A 51 -7.92 -8.56 -5.44
CA SER A 51 -8.99 -7.71 -4.89
C SER A 51 -8.46 -6.77 -3.82
N ILE A 52 -9.08 -5.60 -3.69
CA ILE A 52 -8.83 -4.69 -2.56
C ILE A 52 -9.65 -5.18 -1.37
N GLY A 53 -8.98 -5.59 -0.29
CA GLY A 53 -9.63 -6.05 0.93
C GLY A 53 -8.90 -7.22 1.60
N ARG A 54 -9.53 -7.83 2.60
CA ARG A 54 -8.93 -8.89 3.44
C ARG A 54 -8.58 -10.18 2.69
N HIS A 55 -9.17 -10.44 1.53
CA HIS A 55 -8.87 -11.62 0.71
C HIS A 55 -7.92 -11.32 -0.46
N GLY A 56 -7.40 -10.11 -0.54
CA GLY A 56 -6.38 -9.75 -1.53
C GLY A 56 -5.31 -8.88 -0.86
N ILE A 57 -5.02 -7.73 -1.46
CA ILE A 57 -3.85 -6.91 -1.16
C ILE A 57 -3.68 -6.61 0.34
N SER A 58 -4.76 -6.29 1.05
CA SER A 58 -4.67 -5.91 2.47
C SER A 58 -4.41 -7.10 3.40
N GLY A 59 -4.94 -8.29 3.07
CA GLY A 59 -4.75 -9.51 3.85
C GLY A 59 -3.40 -10.20 3.58
N ASN A 60 -2.76 -9.88 2.45
CA ASN A 60 -1.49 -10.45 2.02
C ASN A 60 -0.27 -9.55 2.33
N LYS A 61 -0.42 -8.52 3.18
CA LYS A 61 0.71 -7.68 3.59
C LYS A 61 1.73 -8.50 4.38
N ASP A 62 3.02 -8.23 4.19
CA ASP A 62 4.08 -8.93 4.91
C ASP A 62 4.03 -8.67 6.42
N SER A 63 3.81 -7.41 6.83
CA SER A 63 3.70 -7.04 8.24
C SER A 63 2.47 -7.69 8.91
N VAL A 64 2.73 -8.40 10.00
CA VAL A 64 1.71 -9.00 10.88
C VAL A 64 0.83 -7.90 11.47
N LEU A 65 1.43 -6.82 11.96
CA LEU A 65 0.70 -5.70 12.55
C LEU A 65 -0.15 -4.98 11.50
N ALA A 66 0.36 -4.83 10.28
CA ALA A 66 -0.38 -4.24 9.17
C ALA A 66 -1.57 -5.10 8.73
N ARG A 67 -1.43 -6.43 8.67
CA ARG A 67 -2.55 -7.35 8.42
C ARG A 67 -3.57 -7.30 9.56
N ALA A 68 -3.12 -7.38 10.81
CA ALA A 68 -3.98 -7.38 11.99
C ALA A 68 -4.77 -6.07 12.15
N ALA A 69 -4.23 -4.95 11.66
CA ALA A 69 -4.92 -3.66 11.64
C ALA A 69 -6.07 -3.57 10.60
N PHE A 70 -6.13 -4.49 9.62
CA PHE A 70 -7.13 -4.48 8.55
C PHE A 70 -8.01 -5.75 8.57
N GLU A 71 -9.08 -5.70 9.37
CA GLU A 71 -10.02 -6.80 9.63
C GLU A 71 -9.37 -8.04 10.30
N VAL A 72 -10.19 -8.90 10.93
CA VAL A 72 -9.80 -10.24 11.42
C VAL A 72 -8.56 -10.27 12.35
N THR A 73 -8.35 -9.21 13.13
CA THR A 73 -7.17 -8.94 13.98
C THR A 73 -6.69 -10.13 14.83
N VAL A 74 -7.60 -10.77 15.57
CA VAL A 74 -7.25 -11.83 16.53
C VAL A 74 -6.64 -13.04 15.83
N ASN A 75 -7.18 -13.42 14.67
CA ASN A 75 -6.68 -14.59 13.95
C ASN A 75 -5.29 -14.31 13.37
N HIS A 76 -5.05 -13.13 12.82
CA HIS A 76 -3.72 -12.75 12.30
C HIS A 76 -2.65 -12.80 13.40
N LEU A 77 -2.95 -12.27 14.59
CA LEU A 77 -2.01 -12.30 15.71
C LEU A 77 -1.79 -13.71 16.26
N LEU A 78 -2.85 -14.52 16.33
CA LEU A 78 -2.76 -15.92 16.80
C LEU A 78 -1.91 -16.75 15.84
N ASP A 79 -2.17 -16.64 14.54
CA ASP A 79 -1.47 -17.38 13.50
C ASP A 79 0.02 -17.01 13.46
N ALA A 80 0.33 -15.71 13.50
CA ALA A 80 1.69 -15.20 13.62
C ALA A 80 2.40 -15.72 14.89
N ALA A 81 1.69 -15.76 16.03
CA ALA A 81 2.26 -16.28 17.28
C ALA A 81 2.54 -17.79 17.22
N ILE A 82 1.69 -18.57 16.55
CA ILE A 82 1.90 -20.02 16.35
C ILE A 82 3.11 -20.28 15.44
N HIS A 83 3.25 -19.50 14.36
CA HIS A 83 4.34 -19.64 13.40
C HIS A 83 5.63 -18.91 13.79
N GLY A 84 5.59 -18.09 14.84
CA GLY A 84 6.74 -17.31 15.31
C GLY A 84 7.17 -16.22 14.33
N GLU A 85 6.20 -15.61 13.63
CA GLU A 85 6.48 -14.53 12.68
C GLU A 85 7.05 -13.29 13.38
N TYR A 86 7.92 -12.57 12.67
CA TYR A 86 8.54 -11.34 13.12
C TYR A 86 8.15 -10.19 12.19
N ASP A 87 7.99 -8.99 12.76
CA ASP A 87 7.63 -7.78 12.03
C ASP A 87 8.81 -6.81 12.08
N ASP A 88 9.38 -6.50 10.91
CA ASP A 88 10.55 -5.63 10.78
C ASP A 88 10.25 -4.15 11.05
N LEU A 89 8.97 -3.77 11.11
CA LEU A 89 8.53 -2.39 11.33
C LEU A 89 9.01 -1.44 10.22
N ASP A 90 8.93 -1.86 8.97
CA ASP A 90 9.36 -1.04 7.82
C ASP A 90 8.22 -0.22 7.21
N GLY A 91 6.97 -0.63 7.38
CA GLY A 91 5.81 0.05 6.84
C GLY A 91 5.20 1.10 7.78
N VAL A 92 4.19 1.77 7.25
CA VAL A 92 3.53 2.90 7.92
C VAL A 92 2.73 2.46 9.15
N ILE A 93 1.95 1.40 9.01
CA ILE A 93 0.92 1.02 10.00
C ILE A 93 1.59 0.53 11.29
N GLU A 94 2.55 -0.35 11.12
CA GLU A 94 3.30 -0.98 12.18
C GLU A 94 4.19 0.01 12.95
N ASN A 95 4.80 1.00 12.27
CA ASN A 95 5.50 2.11 12.93
C ASN A 95 4.56 3.02 13.73
N VAL A 96 3.35 3.30 13.21
CA VAL A 96 2.33 4.06 13.95
C VAL A 96 1.94 3.31 15.23
N ILE A 97 1.68 2.00 15.13
CA ILE A 97 1.33 1.16 16.29
C ILE A 97 2.47 1.13 17.31
N ALA A 98 3.72 1.00 16.86
CA ALA A 98 4.90 0.95 17.70
C ALA A 98 5.34 2.33 18.26
N GLY A 99 4.73 3.42 17.80
CA GLY A 99 5.09 4.79 18.19
C GLY A 99 6.47 5.23 17.67
N LYS A 100 6.93 4.66 16.56
CA LYS A 100 8.20 5.02 15.91
C LYS A 100 7.98 6.03 14.77
N PRO A 101 8.98 6.87 14.44
CA PRO A 101 8.95 7.66 13.22
C PRO A 101 8.79 6.75 12.00
N ILE A 102 7.98 7.20 11.04
CA ILE A 102 7.72 6.48 9.79
C ILE A 102 8.70 6.99 8.73
N SER A 103 9.34 6.09 7.98
CA SER A 103 10.22 6.41 6.85
C SER A 103 9.42 6.86 5.62
N MET A 104 8.69 7.97 5.74
CA MET A 104 7.89 8.54 4.66
C MET A 104 7.92 10.07 4.70
N GLY A 105 8.02 10.71 3.54
CA GLY A 105 8.04 12.16 3.43
C GLY A 105 9.23 12.75 4.18
N THR A 106 8.98 13.58 5.19
CA THR A 106 10.03 14.18 6.02
C THR A 106 10.71 13.20 6.97
N GLY A 107 10.09 12.04 7.23
CA GLY A 107 10.69 11.00 8.07
C GLY A 107 11.70 10.12 7.33
N ASP A 108 11.79 10.24 6.00
CA ASP A 108 12.72 9.47 5.16
C ASP A 108 14.13 10.09 5.09
N VAL A 109 14.38 11.17 5.84
CA VAL A 109 15.67 11.85 5.91
C VAL A 109 16.18 11.91 7.35
N ASP A 110 17.46 11.58 7.52
CA ASP A 110 18.14 11.71 8.80
C ASP A 110 18.87 13.06 8.88
N LEU A 111 18.60 13.83 9.93
CA LEU A 111 19.19 15.15 10.13
C LEU A 111 20.45 15.01 10.98
N ARG A 112 21.58 15.42 10.42
CA ARG A 112 22.84 15.52 11.16
C ARG A 112 23.17 16.97 11.45
N MET A 113 23.62 17.24 12.66
CA MET A 113 24.12 18.56 13.02
C MET A 113 25.39 18.85 12.24
N GLY A 114 25.35 19.86 11.36
CA GLY A 114 26.52 20.30 10.61
C GLY A 114 27.51 21.02 11.52
N SER A 115 28.80 20.65 11.46
CA SER A 115 29.87 21.39 12.12
C SER A 115 30.19 22.66 11.33
N ARG A 116 29.32 23.67 11.42
CA ARG A 116 29.63 24.99 10.87
C ARG A 116 30.51 25.70 11.89
N VAL A 117 31.80 25.85 11.59
CA VAL A 117 32.68 26.74 12.36
C VAL A 117 32.14 28.15 12.12
N VAL A 118 31.52 28.72 13.15
CA VAL A 118 31.16 30.13 13.17
C VAL A 118 32.48 30.88 13.30
N SER A 119 32.91 31.52 12.21
CA SER A 119 33.92 32.57 12.30
C SER A 119 33.22 33.79 12.88
N ASP A 120 33.48 34.06 14.16
CA ASP A 120 33.12 35.31 14.81
C ASP A 120 33.98 36.43 14.20
N ASP A 121 33.41 37.17 13.23
CA ASP A 121 33.85 38.53 12.88
C ASP A 121 32.99 39.57 13.62
#